data_AF-A0A2N2VFS7-F1
#
_entry.id   AF-A0A2N2VFS7-F1
#
_cell.length_a   1.000
_cell.length_b   1.000
_cell.length_c   1.000
_cell.angle_alpha   90.00
_cell.angle_beta   90.00
_cell.angle_gamma   90.00
#
_symmetry.space_group_name_H-M   'P 1'
#
loop_
_entity.id
_entity.type
_entity.pdbx_description
1 polymer ?
#
loop_
_entity_poly.entity_id
_entity_poly.type
_entity_poly.pdbx_seq_one_letter_code
_entity_poly.pdbx_strand_id
1 'polypeptide(L)'
;MTIKPSIVAVGTYQKIQNPRLIFLGTGFAFGSGNHIATNSHVLPEATLPDGPEIAVLLSKRNGENKLRRAKIVTKDPAHDLAVLRIDGHPLPSPLS
;
A
#
# COMPACT_ATOMS: atom_id res chain seq x y z
N MET A 1 -18.10 12.46 6.25
CA MET A 1 -16.75 12.18 5.70
C MET A 1 -16.16 11.03 6.49
N THR A 2 -16.00 9.85 5.89
CA THR A 2 -15.53 8.66 6.63
C THR A 2 -14.07 8.39 6.29
N ILE A 3 -13.19 8.47 7.28
CA ILE A 3 -11.73 8.29 7.13
C ILE A 3 -11.33 6.79 7.08
N LYS A 4 -12.09 5.92 7.75
CA LYS A 4 -11.81 4.47 7.85
C LYS A 4 -11.68 3.69 6.52
N PRO A 5 -12.45 3.93 5.44
CA PRO A 5 -12.28 3.19 4.18
C PRO A 5 -11.01 3.56 3.40
N SER A 6 -10.22 4.52 3.89
CA SER A 6 -9.05 5.05 3.20
C SER A 6 -7.73 4.52 3.76
N ILE A 7 -7.72 3.79 4.88
CA ILE A 7 -6.52 3.20 5.48
C ILE A 7 -6.30 1.79 4.92
N VAL A 8 -5.06 1.49 4.54
CA VAL A 8 -4.65 0.20 3.98
C VAL A 8 -3.46 -0.38 4.76
N ALA A 9 -3.37 -1.70 4.82
CA ALA A 9 -2.15 -2.37 5.24
C ALA A 9 -1.16 -2.42 4.06
N VAL A 10 0.11 -2.11 4.30
CA VAL A 10 1.19 -2.10 3.32
C VAL A 10 2.14 -3.25 3.63
N GLY A 11 2.58 -3.96 2.60
CA GLY A 11 3.47 -5.11 2.77
C GLY A 11 4.12 -5.58 1.48
N THR A 12 4.85 -6.68 1.57
CA THR A 12 5.39 -7.39 0.40
C THR A 12 4.61 -8.68 0.14
N TYR A 13 4.36 -8.97 -1.13
CA TYR A 13 3.64 -10.14 -1.59
C TYR A 13 4.51 -11.01 -2.47
N GLN A 14 4.53 -12.32 -2.18
CA GLN A 14 5.14 -13.32 -3.03
C GLN A 14 4.27 -14.57 -3.08
N LYS A 15 3.85 -14.98 -4.29
CA LYS A 15 2.87 -16.04 -4.50
C LYS A 15 3.28 -17.39 -3.91
N ILE A 16 4.58 -17.70 -3.93
CA ILE A 16 5.17 -18.97 -3.51
C ILE A 16 5.69 -18.98 -2.06
N GLN A 17 5.68 -17.83 -1.37
CA GLN A 17 6.12 -17.73 0.02
C GLN A 17 4.98 -18.13 0.99
N ASN A 18 5.33 -18.63 2.18
CA ASN A 18 4.38 -18.81 3.28
C ASN A 18 4.90 -18.13 4.55
N PRO A 19 4.24 -17.08 5.09
CA PRO A 19 3.02 -16.46 4.57
C PRO A 19 3.26 -15.66 3.27
N ARG A 20 2.24 -15.58 2.40
CA ARG A 20 2.33 -14.92 1.09
C ARG A 20 2.43 -13.41 1.16
N LEU A 21 1.97 -12.80 2.25
CA LEU A 21 2.00 -11.37 2.49
C LEU A 21 2.77 -11.13 3.79
N ILE A 22 3.83 -10.36 3.73
CA ILE A 22 4.54 -9.85 4.89
C ILE A 22 4.07 -8.43 5.15
N PHE A 23 3.43 -8.21 6.28
CA PHE A 23 2.99 -6.88 6.72
C PHE A 23 4.19 -6.04 7.14
N LEU A 24 4.28 -4.81 6.63
CA LEU A 24 5.38 -3.88 6.94
C LEU A 24 4.89 -2.61 7.65
N GLY A 25 3.64 -2.20 7.41
CA GLY A 25 3.09 -1.00 8.01
C GLY A 25 1.74 -0.61 7.43
N THR A 26 1.37 0.66 7.56
CA THR A 26 0.09 1.17 7.07
C THR A 26 0.29 2.35 6.12
N GLY A 27 -0.76 2.69 5.39
CA GLY A 27 -0.83 3.90 4.59
C GLY A 27 -2.27 4.34 4.40
N PHE A 28 -2.47 5.51 3.78
CA PHE A 28 -3.80 6.01 3.48
C PHE A 28 -3.92 6.58 2.07
N ALA A 29 -5.11 6.42 1.49
CA ALA A 29 -5.42 6.91 0.15
C ALA A 29 -5.63 8.43 0.12
N PHE A 30 -5.03 9.11 -0.86
CA PHE A 30 -5.15 10.56 -1.05
C PHE A 30 -5.45 10.94 -2.52
N GLY A 31 -5.86 12.19 -2.74
CA GLY A 31 -6.17 12.74 -4.05
C GLY A 31 -7.30 11.97 -4.74
N SER A 32 -7.05 11.51 -5.97
CA SER A 32 -8.03 10.73 -6.73
C SER A 32 -8.28 9.32 -6.19
N GLY A 33 -7.54 8.85 -5.17
CA GLY A 33 -7.78 7.56 -4.51
C GLY A 33 -6.91 6.39 -4.99
N ASN A 34 -6.03 6.60 -5.96
CA ASN A 34 -5.06 5.61 -6.44
C ASN A 34 -3.65 5.79 -5.88
N HIS A 35 -3.44 6.84 -5.07
CA HIS A 35 -2.18 7.08 -4.39
C HIS A 35 -2.31 6.79 -2.91
N ILE A 36 -1.30 6.13 -2.36
CA ILE A 36 -1.18 5.82 -0.93
C ILE A 36 0.02 6.58 -0.38
N ALA A 37 -0.20 7.37 0.66
CA ALA A 37 0.86 7.95 1.47
C ALA A 37 1.21 6.99 2.61
N THR A 38 2.50 6.83 2.89
CA THR A 38 3.05 6.00 3.97
C THR A 38 4.41 6.56 4.41
N ASN A 39 4.99 5.96 5.44
CA ASN A 39 6.35 6.26 5.84
C ASN A 39 7.37 5.61 4.91
N SER A 40 8.51 6.26 4.69
CA SER A 40 9.56 5.70 3.82
C SER A 40 10.14 4.40 4.38
N HIS A 41 10.29 4.31 5.70
CA HIS A 41 10.86 3.16 6.40
C HIS A 41 9.97 1.90 6.34
N VAL A 42 8.69 2.06 5.97
CA VAL A 42 7.76 0.93 5.76
C VAL A 42 8.14 0.15 4.50
N LEU A 43 8.84 0.78 3.56
CA LEU A 43 9.12 0.18 2.25
C LEU A 43 10.54 -0.38 2.20
N PRO A 44 10.76 -1.54 1.53
CA PRO A 44 12.10 -2.08 1.34
C PRO A 44 12.97 -1.10 0.53
N GLU A 45 14.28 -1.05 0.80
CA GLU A 45 15.20 -0.15 0.10
C GLU A 45 15.24 -0.42 -1.41
N ALA A 46 15.19 -1.69 -1.82
CA ALA A 46 15.16 -2.11 -3.20
C ALA A 46 14.16 -3.25 -3.44
N THR A 47 13.56 -3.27 -4.62
CA THR A 47 12.78 -4.40 -5.14
C THR A 47 13.59 -5.14 -6.19
N LEU A 48 13.72 -6.46 -6.05
CA LEU A 48 14.39 -7.31 -7.04
C LEU A 48 13.40 -7.74 -8.14
N PRO A 49 13.84 -7.96 -9.40
CA PRO A 49 12.97 -8.39 -10.50
C PRO A 49 12.11 -9.62 -10.18
N ASP A 50 12.67 -10.61 -9.48
CA ASP A 50 11.99 -11.84 -9.05
C ASP A 50 11.69 -11.85 -7.54
N GLY A 51 11.84 -10.70 -6.89
CA GLY A 51 11.61 -10.53 -5.46
C GLY A 51 10.15 -10.34 -5.09
N PRO A 52 9.85 -10.25 -3.79
CA PRO A 52 8.53 -9.88 -3.31
C PRO A 52 8.09 -8.50 -3.86
N GLU A 53 6.86 -8.44 -4.35
CA GLU A 53 6.27 -7.21 -4.88
C GLU A 53 5.67 -6.38 -3.74
N ILE A 54 5.68 -5.04 -3.83
CA ILE A 54 4.94 -4.22 -2.87
C ILE A 54 3.44 -4.38 -3.16
N ALA A 55 2.65 -4.59 -2.10
CA ALA A 55 1.22 -4.72 -2.19
C ALA A 55 0.54 -4.02 -1.01
N VAL A 56 -0.73 -3.64 -1.21
CA VAL A 56 -1.62 -3.17 -0.17
C VAL A 56 -2.78 -4.14 0.03
N LEU A 57 -3.20 -4.31 1.29
CA LEU A 57 -4.36 -5.08 1.66
C LEU A 57 -5.49 -4.15 2.12
N LEU A 58 -6.63 -4.29 1.47
CA LEU A 58 -7.87 -3.59 1.79
C LEU A 58 -8.73 -4.46 2.69
N SER A 59 -8.78 -4.12 3.97
CA SER A 59 -9.63 -4.79 4.94
C SER A 59 -11.06 -4.26 4.85
N LYS A 60 -12.02 -5.12 4.50
CA LYS A 60 -13.44 -4.78 4.54
C LYS A 60 -14.07 -5.36 5.81
N ARG A 61 -14.88 -4.55 6.52
CA ARG A 61 -15.56 -4.97 7.75
C ARG A 61 -16.46 -6.20 7.53
N ASN A 62 -17.09 -6.31 6.34
CA ASN A 62 -18.05 -7.35 5.99
C ASN A 62 -17.76 -7.95 4.60
N GLY A 63 -16.53 -8.35 4.31
CA GLY A 63 -16.22 -8.99 3.02
C GLY A 63 -14.78 -9.46 2.90
N GLU A 64 -14.44 -10.00 1.73
CA GLU A 64 -13.09 -10.49 1.46
C GLU A 64 -12.07 -9.34 1.42
N ASN A 65 -10.91 -9.61 2.03
CA ASN A 65 -9.75 -8.74 1.92
C ASN A 65 -9.28 -8.72 0.46
N LYS A 66 -9.06 -7.52 -0.08
CA LYS A 66 -8.54 -7.37 -1.44
C LYS A 66 -7.09 -6.96 -1.42
N LEU A 67 -6.23 -7.79 -1.99
CA LEU A 67 -4.83 -7.46 -2.24
C LEU A 67 -4.73 -6.67 -3.55
N ARG A 68 -3.92 -5.61 -3.56
CA ARG A 68 -3.60 -4.83 -4.75
C ARG A 68 -2.10 -4.62 -4.83
N ARG A 69 -1.52 -4.84 -6.01
CA ARG A 69 -0.13 -4.48 -6.29
C ARG A 69 0.05 -2.98 -6.17
N ALA A 70 1.24 -2.58 -5.73
CA ALA A 70 1.63 -1.21 -5.57
C ALA A 70 3.02 -0.96 -6.16
N LYS A 71 3.23 0.24 -6.71
CA LYS A 71 4.52 0.70 -7.21
C LYS A 71 4.93 1.96 -6.46
N ILE A 72 6.20 2.07 -6.13
CA ILE A 72 6.76 3.31 -5.59
C ILE A 72 6.70 4.38 -6.68
N VAL A 73 6.06 5.50 -6.37
CA VAL A 73 6.07 6.71 -7.21
C VAL A 73 7.24 7.60 -6.80
N THR A 74 7.39 7.81 -5.49
CA THR A 74 8.50 8.57 -4.92
C THR A 74 8.75 8.14 -3.47
N LYS A 75 9.97 8.38 -3.00
CA LYS A 75 10.41 8.24 -1.62
C LYS A 75 11.22 9.48 -1.23
N ASP A 76 11.01 9.92 0.00
CA ASP A 76 11.80 10.96 0.65
C ASP A 76 12.24 10.42 2.02
N PRO A 77 13.39 9.72 2.08
CA PRO A 77 13.90 9.16 3.34
C PRO A 77 14.26 10.23 4.38
N ALA A 78 14.59 11.45 3.95
CA ALA A 78 14.97 12.53 4.87
C ALA A 78 13.79 12.99 5.74
N HIS A 79 12.58 12.93 5.20
CA HIS A 79 11.33 13.27 5.89
C HIS A 79 10.51 12.05 6.31
N ASP A 80 11.05 10.85 6.08
CA ASP A 80 10.38 9.57 6.27
C ASP A 80 9.02 9.47 5.55
N LEU A 81 8.96 9.87 4.28
CA LEU A 81 7.73 9.84 3.47
C LEU A 81 7.89 9.00 2.21
N ALA A 82 6.80 8.36 1.78
CA ALA A 82 6.72 7.70 0.50
C ALA A 82 5.31 7.74 -0.10
N VAL A 83 5.26 7.74 -1.43
CA VAL A 83 4.02 7.63 -2.20
C VAL A 83 4.04 6.36 -3.03
N LEU A 84 2.99 5.57 -2.89
CA LEU A 84 2.72 4.41 -3.75
C LEU A 84 1.57 4.70 -4.70
N ARG A 85 1.60 4.13 -5.89
CA ARG A 85 0.44 3.99 -6.79
C ARG A 85 -0.06 2.57 -6.73
N ILE A 86 -1.36 2.39 -6.55
CA ILE A 86 -2.00 1.07 -6.50
C ILE A 86 -2.82 0.78 -7.76
N ASP A 87 -2.89 -0.50 -8.12
CA ASP A 87 -3.70 -0.98 -9.23
C ASP A 87 -5.20 -1.02 -8.89
N GLY A 88 -6.05 -1.00 -9.91
CA GLY A 88 -7.50 -1.12 -9.79
C GLY A 88 -8.25 0.18 -9.47
N HIS A 89 -9.51 0.06 -9.10
CA HIS A 89 -10.42 1.19 -8.90
C HIS A 89 -10.01 2.09 -7.73
N PRO A 90 -10.15 3.42 -7.85
CA PRO A 90 -9.77 4.33 -6.78
C PRO A 90 -10.45 4.03 -5.45
N LEU A 91 -9.71 4.22 -4.36
CA LEU A 91 -10.24 4.14 -3.01
C LEU A 91 -10.93 5.44 -2.62
N PRO A 92 -11.91 5.41 -1.70
CA PRO A 92 -12.41 6.64 -1.09
C PRO A 92 -11.24 7.41 -0.47
N SER A 93 -11.05 8.65 -0.88
CA SER A 93 -10.03 9.52 -0.29
C SER A 93 -10.69 10.54 0.64
N PRO A 94 -10.16 10.73 1.87
CA PRO A 94 -10.59 11.80 2.74
C PRO A 94 -9.86 13.11 2.40
N LEU A 95 -8.99 13.15 1.41
CA LEU A 95 -8.22 14.34 1.04
C LEU A 95 -8.35 14.49 -0.48
N SER A 96 -9.47 15.08 -0.91
CA SER A 96 -9.74 15.47 -2.30
C SER A 96 -9.34 16.92 -2.53
#